data_AF-A0A3L5TV01-F1
#
_entry.id   AF-A0A3L5TV01-F1
#
_cell.length_a   1.000
_cell.length_b   1.000
_cell.length_c   1.000
_cell.angle_alpha   90.00
_cell.angle_beta   90.00
_cell.angle_gamma   90.00
#
_symmetry.space_group_name_H-M   'P 1'
#
loop_
_entity.id
_entity.type
_entity.pdbx_description
1 polymer ?
#
loop_
_entity_poly.entity_id
_entity_poly.type
_entity_poly.pdbx_seq_one_letter_code
_entity_poly.pdbx_strand_id
1 'polypeptide(L)'
;MERFREGEHLCIVATSVACEGLDIPQCNLMIRYKFRVDEISSYQMRGRIRDKKGKEVILASTEDFERETKNILRQYYMKDAIGQVIDLDLTAHIAIAERGIYASEVQERLLQQRQADSKTIGAFTVNCKFCGKPVTDGRFIRHINRKSFIVYDKT
;
A
#
# COMPACT_ATOMS: atom_id res chain seq x y z
N MET A 1 17.66 -13.39 5.78
CA MET A 1 17.20 -13.11 7.15
C MET A 1 17.89 -13.99 8.18
N GLU A 2 18.06 -15.29 7.94
CA GLU A 2 18.79 -16.22 8.82
C GLU A 2 20.21 -15.73 9.17
N ARG A 3 21.00 -15.33 8.18
CA ARG A 3 22.35 -14.76 8.41
C ARG A 3 22.38 -13.53 9.34
N PHE A 4 21.29 -12.74 9.40
CA PHE A 4 21.17 -11.65 10.36
C PHE A 4 20.76 -12.14 11.77
N ARG A 5 19.96 -13.21 11.85
CA ARG A 5 19.62 -13.90 13.12
C ARG A 5 20.84 -14.57 13.75
N GLU A 6 21.69 -15.14 12.91
CA GLU A 6 22.92 -15.84 13.31
C GLU A 6 24.08 -14.87 13.63
N GLY A 7 23.87 -13.56 13.42
CA GLY A 7 24.86 -12.52 13.71
C GLY A 7 25.97 -12.38 12.66
N GLU A 8 25.87 -13.08 11.53
CA GLU A 8 26.78 -12.92 10.39
C GLU A 8 26.63 -11.53 9.75
N HIS A 9 25.40 -11.02 9.69
CA HIS A 9 25.10 -9.63 9.33
C HIS A 9 24.62 -8.85 10.55
N LEU A 10 25.18 -7.66 10.76
CA LEU A 10 24.82 -6.76 11.86
C LEU A 10 23.82 -5.68 11.45
N CYS A 11 23.54 -5.51 10.16
CA CYS A 11 22.66 -4.48 9.63
C CYS A 11 21.81 -4.99 8.47
N ILE A 12 20.58 -4.49 8.37
CA ILE A 12 19.69 -4.68 7.22
C ILE A 12 19.34 -3.31 6.67
N VAL A 13 19.50 -3.15 5.36
CA VAL A 13 18.97 -2.01 4.60
C VAL A 13 17.77 -2.49 3.81
N ALA A 14 16.61 -1.90 4.06
CA ALA A 14 15.36 -2.31 3.42
C ALA A 14 14.51 -1.10 3.06
N THR A 15 13.61 -1.30 2.09
CA THR A 15 12.55 -0.36 1.75
C THR A 15 11.34 -0.57 2.68
N SER A 16 10.20 0.08 2.40
CA SER A 16 8.95 -0.08 3.16
C SER A 16 8.44 -1.52 3.24
N VAL A 17 8.98 -2.44 2.44
CA VAL A 17 8.68 -3.89 2.54
C VAL A 17 9.05 -4.48 3.90
N ALA A 18 9.95 -3.82 4.65
CA ALA A 18 10.33 -4.22 5.99
C ALA A 18 9.36 -3.72 7.08
N CYS A 19 8.33 -2.94 6.75
CA CYS A 19 7.37 -2.44 7.73
C CYS A 19 6.43 -3.55 8.20
N GLU A 20 5.75 -4.22 7.27
CA GLU A 20 4.72 -5.21 7.57
C GLU A 20 5.07 -6.60 7.05
N GLY A 21 4.62 -7.64 7.76
CA GLY A 21 4.66 -9.03 7.30
C GLY A 21 6.05 -9.71 7.28
N LEU A 22 7.15 -8.96 7.25
CA LEU A 22 8.49 -9.55 7.32
C LEU A 22 8.89 -9.84 8.78
N ASP A 23 9.29 -11.08 9.07
CA ASP A 23 9.77 -11.51 10.39
C ASP A 23 11.24 -11.07 10.59
N ILE A 24 11.42 -9.79 10.92
CA ILE A 24 12.71 -9.17 11.22
C ILE A 24 12.99 -9.35 12.71
N PRO A 25 14.17 -9.91 13.08
CA PRO A 25 14.59 -10.04 14.46
C PRO A 25 14.61 -8.69 15.19
N GLN A 26 14.51 -8.76 16.51
CA GLN A 26 14.56 -7.56 17.35
C GLN A 26 15.86 -6.81 17.12
N CYS A 27 15.74 -5.50 16.87
CA CYS A 27 16.87 -4.61 16.63
C CYS A 27 17.03 -3.65 17.80
N ASN A 28 18.28 -3.27 18.09
CA ASN A 28 18.61 -2.24 19.08
C ASN A 28 18.78 -0.85 18.45
N LEU A 29 18.81 -0.75 17.12
CA LEU A 29 18.91 0.50 16.40
C LEU A 29 18.05 0.45 15.14
N MET A 30 17.24 1.48 14.94
CA MET A 30 16.52 1.71 13.69
C MET A 30 16.84 3.10 13.15
N ILE A 31 17.14 3.15 11.86
CA ILE A 31 17.42 4.40 11.15
C ILE A 31 16.37 4.58 10.06
N ARG A 32 15.61 5.68 10.13
CA ARG A 32 14.62 6.08 9.13
C ARG A 32 15.21 7.21 8.29
N TYR A 33 15.54 6.94 7.03
CA TYR A 33 16.12 7.93 6.12
C TYR A 33 15.10 8.37 5.06
N LYS A 34 14.71 9.65 5.07
CA LYS A 34 13.71 10.25 4.15
C LYS A 34 12.45 9.39 4.00
N PHE A 35 12.02 8.82 5.11
CA PHE A 35 11.08 7.71 5.12
C PHE A 35 9.65 8.21 5.27
N ARG A 36 8.78 7.89 4.29
CA ARG A 36 7.37 8.30 4.27
C ARG A 36 6.48 7.07 4.36
N VAL A 37 5.84 6.89 5.50
CA VAL A 37 4.86 5.82 5.74
C VAL A 37 3.65 6.36 6.49
N ASP A 38 2.57 5.58 6.49
CA ASP A 38 1.37 5.86 7.26
C ASP A 38 1.58 5.56 8.75
N GLU A 39 0.57 5.91 9.56
CA GLU A 39 0.58 5.70 11.00
C GLU A 39 0.69 4.23 11.42
N ILE A 40 0.09 3.31 10.65
CA ILE A 40 0.09 1.88 10.97
C ILE A 40 1.49 1.30 10.72
N SER A 41 2.05 1.53 9.54
CA SER A 41 3.40 1.09 9.19
C SER A 41 4.45 1.69 10.13
N SER A 42 4.30 2.97 10.51
CA SER A 42 5.18 3.61 11.50
C SER A 42 5.10 2.92 12.87
N TYR A 43 3.88 2.60 13.34
CA TYR A 43 3.68 1.86 14.59
C TYR A 43 4.31 0.46 14.55
N GLN A 44 4.05 -0.32 13.50
CA GLN A 44 4.59 -1.67 13.33
C GLN A 44 6.11 -1.66 13.26
N MET A 45 6.68 -0.69 12.56
CA MET A 45 8.13 -0.57 12.43
C MET A 45 8.77 -0.29 13.79
N ARG A 46 8.25 0.66 14.58
CA ARG A 46 8.72 0.91 15.95
C ARG A 46 8.61 -0.32 16.85
N GLY A 47 7.61 -1.18 16.63
CA GLY A 47 7.45 -2.48 17.30
C GLY A 47 8.61 -3.47 17.10
N ARG A 48 9.56 -3.20 16.21
CA ARG A 48 10.79 -3.99 15.99
C ARG A 48 11.94 -3.59 16.93
N ILE A 49 11.85 -2.42 17.56
CA ILE A 49 12.77 -1.96 18.62
C ILE A 49 12.17 -2.36 19.97
N ARG A 50 12.36 -3.63 20.37
CA ARG A 50 11.79 -4.14 21.64
C ARG A 50 12.78 -4.13 22.80
N ASP A 51 14.07 -3.93 22.51
CA ASP A 51 15.06 -3.74 23.56
C ASP A 51 14.79 -2.40 24.27
N LYS A 52 14.74 -2.40 25.60
CA LYS A 52 14.56 -1.20 26.43
C LYS A 52 15.67 -0.16 26.18
N LYS A 53 16.84 -0.59 25.69
CA LYS A 53 17.95 0.29 25.29
C LYS A 53 17.95 0.65 23.81
N GLY A 54 16.97 0.16 23.05
CA GLY A 54 16.89 0.38 21.62
C GLY A 54 16.65 1.84 21.27
N LYS A 55 17.24 2.30 20.17
CA LYS A 55 17.14 3.69 19.71
C LYS A 55 16.53 3.77 18.32
N GLU A 56 15.71 4.79 18.13
CA GLU A 56 15.19 5.20 16.84
C GLU A 56 15.86 6.52 16.43
N VAL A 57 16.37 6.57 15.20
CA VAL A 57 16.95 7.77 14.61
C VAL A 57 16.19 8.09 13.33
N ILE A 58 15.70 9.32 13.22
CA ILE A 58 14.97 9.81 12.06
C ILE A 58 15.82 10.87 11.37
N LEU A 59 16.23 10.59 10.14
CA LEU A 59 16.86 11.55 9.25
C LEU A 59 15.82 11.98 8.22
N ALA A 60 15.17 13.10 8.48
CA ALA A 60 14.05 13.62 7.71
C ALA A 60 14.22 15.12 7.44
N SER A 61 13.58 15.62 6.38
CA SER A 61 13.33 17.04 6.23
C SER A 61 12.30 17.51 7.27
N THR A 62 12.16 18.83 7.45
CA THR A 62 11.13 19.40 8.33
C THR A 62 9.72 18.92 7.97
N GLU A 63 9.39 18.89 6.68
CA GLU A 63 8.09 18.40 6.18
C GLU A 63 7.83 16.93 6.54
N ASP A 64 8.85 16.09 6.42
CA ASP A 64 8.73 14.67 6.72
C ASP A 64 8.62 14.43 8.24
N PHE A 65 9.30 15.26 9.03
CA PHE A 65 9.19 15.24 10.50
C PHE A 65 7.80 15.68 10.98
N GLU A 66 7.22 16.72 10.38
CA GLU A 66 5.84 17.16 10.67
C GLU A 66 4.81 16.07 10.33
N ARG A 67 5.01 15.36 9.21
CA ARG A 67 4.16 14.23 8.84
C ARG A 67 4.24 13.12 9.88
N GLU A 68 5.44 12.77 10.35
CA GLU A 68 5.61 11.76 11.39
C GLU A 68 4.97 12.19 12.72
N THR A 69 5.05 13.48 13.06
CA THR A 69 4.35 14.03 14.23
C THR A 69 2.83 13.84 14.11
N LYS A 70 2.26 14.10 12.93
CA LYS A 70 0.83 13.83 12.65
C LYS A 70 0.51 12.34 12.74
N ASN A 71 1.38 11.47 12.23
CA ASN A 71 1.20 10.02 12.34
C ASN A 71 1.18 9.57 13.81
N ILE A 72 2.07 10.08 14.65
CA ILE A 72 2.08 9.76 16.10
C ILE A 72 0.77 10.20 16.76
N LEU A 73 0.27 11.40 16.43
CA LEU A 73 -1.03 11.87 16.92
C LEU A 73 -2.19 10.99 16.46
N ARG A 74 -2.19 10.54 15.19
CA ARG A 74 -3.20 9.59 14.68
C ARG A 74 -3.18 8.27 15.42
N GLN A 75 -1.99 7.75 15.76
CA GLN A 75 -1.87 6.52 16.54
C GLN A 75 -2.45 6.69 17.95
N TYR A 76 -2.25 7.86 18.57
CA TYR A 76 -2.85 8.19 19.85
C TYR A 76 -4.38 8.18 19.76
N TYR A 77 -4.96 8.92 18.81
CA TYR A 77 -6.41 8.97 18.64
C TYR A 77 -7.01 7.63 18.25
N MET A 78 -6.32 6.84 17.43
CA MET A 78 -6.73 5.48 17.09
C MET A 78 -6.83 4.61 18.35
N LYS A 79 -5.82 4.65 19.22
CA LYS A 79 -5.83 3.89 20.48
C LYS A 79 -6.94 4.37 21.41
N ASP A 80 -7.14 5.68 21.51
CA ASP A 80 -8.18 6.28 22.33
C ASP A 80 -9.58 5.88 21.82
N ALA A 81 -9.83 5.99 20.51
CA ALA A 81 -11.08 5.60 19.89
C ALA A 81 -11.38 4.11 20.10
N ILE A 82 -10.38 3.23 19.95
CA ILE A 82 -10.52 1.80 20.26
C ILE A 82 -10.95 1.61 21.72
N GLY A 83 -10.31 2.32 22.66
CA GLY A 83 -10.65 2.25 24.07
C GLY A 83 -12.09 2.67 24.38
N GLN A 84 -12.66 3.61 23.60
CA GLN A 84 -14.04 4.04 23.77
C GLN A 84 -15.07 3.03 23.24
N VAL A 85 -14.69 2.19 22.27
CA VAL A 85 -15.63 1.27 21.61
C VAL A 85 -15.46 -0.20 22.03
N ILE A 86 -14.35 -0.57 22.67
CA ILE A 86 -13.98 -1.98 22.93
C ILE A 86 -15.01 -2.74 23.77
N ASP A 87 -15.68 -2.04 24.70
CA ASP A 87 -16.66 -2.63 25.62
C ASP A 87 -18.12 -2.39 25.18
N LEU A 88 -18.35 -1.78 24.01
CA LEU A 88 -19.68 -1.52 23.49
C LEU A 88 -20.20 -2.72 22.67
N ASP A 89 -21.45 -3.14 22.92
CA ASP A 89 -22.13 -4.06 22.01
C ASP A 89 -22.63 -3.31 20.77
N LEU A 90 -21.81 -3.34 19.73
CA LEU A 90 -22.07 -2.70 18.45
C LEU A 90 -22.55 -3.69 17.39
N THR A 91 -22.88 -4.93 17.75
CA THR A 91 -23.16 -6.01 16.78
C THR A 91 -24.23 -5.60 15.75
N ALA A 92 -25.34 -5.03 16.21
CA ALA A 92 -26.41 -4.57 15.33
C ALA A 92 -25.98 -3.39 14.43
N HIS A 93 -25.21 -2.46 14.98
CA HIS A 93 -24.70 -1.28 14.25
C HIS A 93 -23.68 -1.69 13.19
N ILE A 94 -22.76 -2.61 13.51
CA ILE A 94 -21.78 -3.17 12.59
C ILE A 94 -22.51 -3.89 11.45
N ALA A 95 -23.49 -4.75 11.74
CA ALA A 95 -24.25 -5.45 10.71
C ALA A 95 -25.03 -4.51 9.77
N ILE A 96 -25.48 -3.35 10.25
CA ILE A 96 -26.11 -2.32 9.41
C ILE A 96 -25.04 -1.64 8.53
N ALA A 97 -23.92 -1.23 9.13
CA ALA A 97 -22.83 -0.57 8.42
C ALA A 97 -22.23 -1.48 7.33
N GLU A 98 -21.96 -2.75 7.63
CA GLU A 98 -21.44 -3.74 6.69
C GLU A 98 -22.34 -3.93 5.48
N ARG A 99 -23.66 -4.00 5.68
CA ARG A 99 -24.62 -4.08 4.56
C ARG A 99 -24.58 -2.84 3.68
N GLY A 100 -24.44 -1.66 4.29
CA GLY A 100 -24.29 -0.40 3.57
C GLY A 100 -23.01 -0.36 2.73
N ILE A 101 -21.87 -0.70 3.34
CA ILE A 101 -20.56 -0.75 2.67
C ILE A 101 -20.58 -1.77 1.53
N TYR A 102 -21.11 -2.97 1.77
CA TYR A 102 -21.21 -4.00 0.73
C TYR A 102 -22.06 -3.52 -0.45
N ALA A 103 -23.23 -2.91 -0.18
CA ALA A 103 -24.09 -2.38 -1.22
C ALA A 103 -23.39 -1.27 -2.05
N SER A 104 -22.67 -0.36 -1.38
CA SER A 104 -21.94 0.71 -2.07
C SER A 104 -20.79 0.18 -2.91
N GLU A 105 -20.00 -0.77 -2.39
CA GLU A 105 -18.92 -1.41 -3.14
C GLU A 105 -19.43 -2.16 -4.38
N VAL A 106 -20.55 -2.88 -4.26
CA VAL A 106 -21.17 -3.58 -5.39
C VAL A 106 -21.60 -2.58 -6.46
N GLN A 107 -22.27 -1.50 -6.06
CA GLN A 107 -22.68 -0.45 -6.99
C GLN A 107 -21.47 0.18 -7.70
N GLU A 108 -20.40 0.46 -6.98
CA GLU A 108 -19.18 1.03 -7.54
C GLU A 108 -18.50 0.08 -8.54
N ARG A 109 -18.40 -1.22 -8.22
CA ARG A 109 -17.89 -2.24 -9.15
C ARG A 109 -18.74 -2.33 -10.43
N LEU A 110 -20.08 -2.27 -10.32
CA LEU A 110 -20.98 -2.30 -11.47
C LEU A 110 -20.83 -1.05 -12.35
N LEU A 111 -20.56 0.12 -11.75
CA LEU A 111 -20.29 1.35 -12.49
C LEU A 111 -18.93 1.27 -13.22
N GLN A 112 -17.89 0.76 -12.55
CA GLN A 112 -16.57 0.55 -13.17
C GLN A 112 -16.63 -0.46 -14.32
N GLN A 113 -17.39 -1.55 -14.19
CA GLN A 113 -17.61 -2.51 -15.27
C GLN A 113 -18.34 -1.88 -16.45
N ARG A 114 -19.44 -1.15 -16.21
CA ARG A 114 -20.14 -0.43 -17.29
C ARG A 114 -19.25 0.57 -18.01
N GLN A 115 -18.39 1.29 -17.28
CA GLN A 115 -17.42 2.20 -17.89
C GLN A 115 -16.35 1.44 -18.69
N ALA A 116 -15.91 0.27 -18.24
CA ALA A 116 -14.97 -0.58 -18.96
C ALA A 116 -15.59 -1.16 -20.24
N ASP A 117 -16.84 -1.62 -20.18
CA ASP A 117 -17.57 -2.18 -21.31
C ASP A 117 -17.96 -1.10 -22.34
N SER A 118 -18.17 0.14 -21.87
CA SER A 118 -18.44 1.30 -22.72
C SER A 118 -17.19 1.87 -23.39
N LYS A 119 -15.97 1.48 -23.00
CA LYS A 119 -14.75 1.87 -23.71
C LYS A 119 -14.69 1.09 -25.01
N THR A 120 -14.90 1.79 -26.13
CA THR A 120 -14.94 1.24 -27.48
C THR A 120 -13.70 0.39 -27.77
N ILE A 121 -13.92 -0.90 -28.00
CA ILE A 121 -12.94 -1.78 -28.62
C ILE A 121 -12.75 -1.30 -30.06
N GLY A 122 -11.57 -0.77 -30.39
CA GLY A 122 -11.13 -0.60 -31.79
C GLY A 122 -11.21 0.79 -32.43
N ALA A 123 -11.22 1.90 -31.66
CA ALA A 123 -11.26 3.26 -32.23
C ALA A 123 -10.01 4.13 -31.93
N PHE A 124 -8.85 3.51 -31.68
CA PHE A 124 -7.63 4.25 -31.41
C PHE A 124 -6.41 3.65 -32.11
N THR A 125 -5.46 4.50 -32.48
CA THR A 125 -4.15 4.09 -33.00
C THR A 125 -3.11 4.26 -31.90
N VAL A 126 -2.26 3.24 -31.71
CA VAL A 126 -1.13 3.31 -30.79
C VAL A 126 0.07 3.82 -31.56
N ASN A 127 0.60 4.97 -31.13
CA ASN A 127 1.79 5.58 -31.73
C ASN A 127 3.00 5.40 -30.82
N CYS A 128 4.18 5.28 -31.42
CA CYS A 128 5.44 5.24 -30.67
C CYS A 128 5.67 6.59 -29.98
N LYS A 129 5.88 6.58 -28.66
CA LYS A 129 6.12 7.79 -27.85
C LYS A 129 7.34 8.60 -28.32
N PHE A 130 8.33 7.96 -28.94
CA PHE A 130 9.60 8.60 -29.29
C PHE A 130 9.61 9.20 -30.70
N CYS A 131 9.00 8.53 -31.68
CA CYS A 131 9.03 8.96 -33.08
C CYS A 131 7.66 9.32 -33.66
N GLY A 132 6.58 9.13 -32.90
CA GLY A 132 5.20 9.44 -33.33
C GLY A 132 4.62 8.51 -34.38
N LYS A 133 5.40 7.57 -34.94
CA LYS A 133 4.93 6.65 -35.98
C LYS A 133 3.86 5.69 -35.45
N PRO A 134 2.84 5.34 -36.25
CA PRO A 134 1.83 4.37 -35.87
C PRO A 134 2.46 2.98 -35.72
N VAL A 135 2.14 2.31 -34.62
CA VAL A 135 2.62 0.95 -34.28
C VAL A 135 1.52 -0.07 -34.58
N THR A 136 0.29 0.17 -34.12
CA THR A 136 -0.85 -0.72 -34.37
C THR A 136 -2.16 0.04 -34.19
N ASP A 137 -3.21 -0.48 -34.81
CA ASP A 137 -4.60 -0.12 -34.49
C ASP A 137 -5.09 -0.93 -33.27
N GLY A 138 -5.94 -0.32 -32.44
CA GLY A 138 -6.56 -0.95 -31.28
C GLY A 138 -7.37 -2.21 -31.62
N ARG A 139 -7.82 -2.36 -32.87
CA ARG A 139 -8.52 -3.56 -33.38
C ARG A 139 -7.66 -4.82 -33.35
N PHE A 140 -6.33 -4.69 -33.40
CA PHE A 140 -5.40 -5.83 -33.37
C PHE A 140 -4.90 -6.18 -31.96
N ILE A 141 -5.29 -5.38 -30.95
CA ILE A 141 -4.89 -5.62 -29.57
C ILE A 141 -5.83 -6.62 -28.91
N ARG A 142 -5.26 -7.62 -28.23
CA ARG A 142 -6.00 -8.60 -27.41
C ARG A 142 -5.39 -8.64 -26.01
N HIS A 143 -6.20 -9.03 -25.03
CA HIS A 143 -5.76 -9.18 -23.65
C HIS A 143 -5.49 -10.65 -23.33
N ILE A 144 -4.34 -10.95 -22.73
CA ILE A 144 -4.06 -12.23 -22.07
C ILE A 144 -4.14 -12.02 -20.56
N ASN A 145 -4.91 -12.86 -19.88
CA ASN A 145 -5.07 -12.86 -18.41
C ASN A 145 -5.44 -11.50 -17.80
N ARG A 146 -6.10 -10.62 -18.58
CA ARG A 146 -6.45 -9.23 -18.20
C ARG A 146 -5.27 -8.34 -17.77
N LYS A 147 -4.01 -8.80 -17.87
CA LYS A 147 -2.81 -8.09 -17.43
C LYS A 147 -1.84 -7.77 -18.56
N SER A 148 -1.81 -8.61 -19.58
CA SER A 148 -0.91 -8.45 -20.72
C SER A 148 -1.73 -8.12 -21.96
N PHE A 149 -1.21 -7.20 -22.77
CA PHE A 149 -1.77 -6.85 -24.07
C PHE A 149 -0.86 -7.42 -25.14
N ILE A 150 -1.43 -8.13 -26.10
CA ILE A 150 -0.73 -8.63 -27.28
C ILE A 150 -1.27 -7.95 -28.52
N VAL A 151 -0.42 -7.71 -29.50
CA VAL A 151 -0.83 -7.30 -30.84
C VAL A 151 -0.82 -8.56 -31.69
N TYR A 152 -1.97 -8.95 -32.22
CA TYR A 152 -2.09 -10.05 -33.15
C TYR A 152 -2.29 -9.48 -34.54
N ASP A 153 -1.21 -9.45 -35.31
CA ASP A 153 -1.23 -9.08 -36.71
C ASP A 153 -1.40 -10.36 -37.54
N LYS A 154 -2.53 -10.48 -38.27
CA LYS A 154 -2.68 -11.50 -39.32
C LYS A 154 -2.10 -10.91 -40.60
N THR A 155 -0.78 -10.92 -40.73
CA THR A 155 -0.18 -11.02 -42.06
C THR A 155 -0.64 -12.33 -42.71
#